data_AF-A0A061RRJ2-F1
#
_entry.id   AF-A0A061RRJ2-F1
#
_cell.length_a   1.000
_cell.length_b   1.000
_cell.length_c   1.000
_cell.angle_alpha   90.00
_cell.angle_beta   90.00
_cell.angle_gamma   90.00
#
_symmetry.space_group_name_H-M   'P 1'
#
loop_
_entity.id
_entity.type
_entity.pdbx_description
1 polymer ?
#
loop_
_entity_poly.entity_id
_entity_poly.type
_entity_poly.pdbx_seq_one_letter_code
_entity_poly.pdbx_strand_id
1 'polypeptide(L)'
;MPSPEQYFWSLGLPKTRGTVFPVRANIFVESVEKKKTDLCQHGLFLTRFFSEHAKLSGYVLLLNDGVRGPFLRPSSDHNCHPTIPSWFHPFQMKFIMNTNVAAVGTMLSSELSSHVQSYALAIRGNLAEFTATVLAETCSANFSKTESILVGEVGLSDRFLRE
;
A
#
# COMPACT_ATOMS: atom_id res chain seq x y z
N MET A 1 14.07 -5.75 -18.79
CA MET A 1 12.67 -6.02 -18.39
C MET A 1 11.78 -5.94 -19.62
N PRO A 2 10.71 -6.75 -19.72
CA PRO A 2 9.74 -6.63 -20.82
C PRO A 2 9.10 -5.24 -20.82
N SER A 3 8.68 -4.77 -22.00
CA SER A 3 7.85 -3.57 -22.08
C SER A 3 6.49 -3.81 -21.38
N PRO A 4 5.79 -2.76 -20.92
CA PRO A 4 4.43 -2.92 -20.37
C PRO A 4 3.49 -3.69 -21.31
N GLU A 5 3.57 -3.46 -22.62
CA GLU A 5 2.80 -4.21 -23.61
C GLU A 5 3.15 -5.70 -23.63
N GLN A 6 4.44 -6.05 -23.57
CA GLN A 6 4.89 -7.45 -23.52
C GLN A 6 4.41 -8.13 -22.24
N TYR A 7 4.44 -7.42 -21.10
CA TYR A 7 3.92 -7.92 -19.83
C TYR A 7 2.41 -8.19 -19.89
N PHE A 8 1.59 -7.21 -20.27
CA PHE A 8 0.13 -7.39 -20.33
C PHE A 8 -0.28 -8.46 -21.35
N TRP A 9 0.40 -8.51 -22.51
CA TRP A 9 0.14 -9.55 -23.50
C TRP A 9 0.45 -10.95 -22.97
N SER A 10 1.50 -11.11 -22.17
CA SER A 10 1.84 -12.40 -21.53
C SER A 10 0.75 -12.90 -20.56
N LEU A 11 -0.06 -11.98 -20.03
CA LEU A 11 -1.20 -12.29 -19.14
C LEU A 11 -2.50 -12.52 -19.91
N GLY A 12 -2.48 -12.51 -21.25
CA GLY A 12 -3.68 -12.59 -22.08
C GLY A 12 -4.54 -11.33 -22.05
N LEU A 13 -4.01 -10.20 -21.58
CA LEU A 13 -4.73 -8.94 -21.49
C LEU A 13 -4.58 -8.11 -22.78
N PRO A 14 -5.62 -7.34 -23.16
CA PRO A 14 -5.60 -6.51 -24.36
C PRO A 14 -4.51 -5.41 -24.29
N LYS A 15 -3.95 -5.07 -25.45
CA LYS A 15 -2.83 -4.11 -25.57
C LYS A 15 -3.21 -2.66 -25.26
N THR A 16 -4.49 -2.32 -25.36
CA THR A 16 -4.97 -0.96 -25.16
C THR A 16 -5.37 -0.72 -23.70
N ARG A 17 -4.67 0.21 -23.03
CA ARG A 17 -4.90 0.60 -21.62
C ARG A 17 -6.37 0.82 -21.25
N GLY A 18 -7.15 1.42 -22.16
CA GLY A 18 -8.57 1.72 -21.98
C GLY A 18 -9.50 0.49 -21.93
N THR A 19 -9.00 -0.70 -22.25
CA THR A 19 -9.75 -1.97 -22.12
C THR A 19 -9.36 -2.77 -20.88
N VAL A 20 -8.22 -2.46 -20.27
CA VAL A 20 -7.73 -3.10 -19.04
C VAL A 20 -8.44 -2.54 -17.81
N PHE A 21 -8.68 -1.22 -17.78
CA PHE A 21 -9.44 -0.57 -16.71
C PHE A 21 -10.85 -0.23 -17.22
N PRO A 22 -11.90 -0.95 -16.80
CA PRO A 22 -13.25 -0.64 -17.23
C PRO A 22 -13.62 0.76 -16.72
N VAL A 23 -14.10 1.64 -17.61
CA VAL A 23 -14.65 2.93 -17.19
C VAL A 23 -15.97 2.65 -16.48
N ARG A 24 -15.97 2.71 -15.15
CA ARG A 24 -17.17 2.63 -14.31
C ARG A 24 -17.29 3.91 -13.49
N ALA A 25 -18.52 4.30 -13.12
CA ALA A 25 -18.78 5.51 -12.35
C ALA A 25 -18.06 5.55 -10.98
N ASN A 26 -17.68 4.38 -10.46
CA ASN A 26 -16.95 4.23 -9.20
C ASN A 26 -15.44 3.99 -9.39
N ILE A 27 -14.91 4.16 -10.60
CA ILE A 27 -13.48 4.02 -10.92
C ILE A 27 -12.96 5.40 -11.31
N PHE A 28 -12.08 5.94 -10.48
CA PHE A 28 -11.39 7.20 -10.72
C PHE A 28 -10.05 6.90 -11.40
N VAL A 29 -9.85 7.44 -12.60
CA VAL A 29 -8.60 7.28 -13.36
C VAL A 29 -7.90 8.62 -13.44
N GLU A 30 -6.71 8.68 -12.87
CA GLU A 30 -5.90 9.89 -12.81
C GLU A 30 -4.70 9.79 -13.77
N SER A 31 -4.49 10.82 -14.58
CA SER A 31 -3.20 10.99 -15.27
C SER A 31 -2.27 11.78 -14.37
N VAL A 32 -1.23 11.12 -13.86
CA VAL A 32 -0.26 11.71 -12.94
C VAL A 32 1.08 11.97 -13.62
N GLU A 33 1.70 13.11 -13.35
CA GLU A 33 3.06 13.42 -13.78
C GLU A 33 4.03 12.45 -13.09
N LYS A 34 5.02 11.92 -13.82
CA LYS A 34 6.00 10.97 -13.28
C LYS A 34 6.74 11.57 -12.08
N LYS A 35 6.67 10.89 -10.92
CA LYS A 35 7.43 11.24 -9.71
C LYS A 35 8.48 10.17 -9.39
N LYS A 36 9.24 10.41 -8.32
CA LYS A 36 10.34 9.56 -7.82
C LYS A 36 9.84 8.17 -7.42
N THR A 37 8.66 8.11 -6.82
CA THR A 37 7.89 6.92 -6.47
C THR A 37 6.43 7.14 -6.89
N ASP A 38 5.71 6.06 -7.12
CA ASP A 38 4.25 6.07 -7.30
C ASP A 38 3.52 6.42 -5.99
N LEU A 39 4.11 6.13 -4.83
CA LEU A 39 3.62 6.51 -3.50
C LEU A 39 3.32 8.01 -3.39
N CYS A 40 4.17 8.87 -3.96
CA CYS A 40 3.93 10.30 -4.00
C CYS A 40 2.70 10.63 -4.84
N GLN A 41 2.55 9.99 -6.00
CA GLN A 41 1.40 10.20 -6.88
C GLN A 41 0.10 9.76 -6.19
N HIS A 42 0.13 8.65 -5.46
CA HIS A 42 -0.98 8.19 -4.63
C HIS A 42 -1.31 9.16 -3.50
N GLY A 43 -0.31 9.68 -2.79
CA GLY A 43 -0.52 10.68 -1.75
C GLY A 43 -1.19 11.95 -2.28
N LEU A 44 -0.73 12.47 -3.42
CA LEU A 44 -1.33 13.64 -4.06
C LEU A 44 -2.76 13.38 -4.54
N PHE A 45 -2.99 12.23 -5.19
CA PHE A 45 -4.33 11.83 -5.63
C PHE A 45 -5.29 11.73 -4.45
N LEU A 46 -4.91 10.99 -3.40
CA LEU A 46 -5.75 10.79 -2.22
C LEU A 46 -6.02 12.11 -1.48
N THR A 47 -5.01 12.98 -1.37
CA THR A 47 -5.17 14.31 -0.74
C THR A 47 -6.23 15.12 -1.48
N ARG A 48 -6.18 15.14 -2.81
CA ARG A 48 -7.17 15.84 -3.61
C ARG A 48 -8.54 15.16 -3.53
N PHE A 49 -8.58 13.84 -3.64
CA PHE A 49 -9.81 13.06 -3.53
C PHE A 49 -10.55 13.37 -2.22
N PHE A 50 -9.87 13.33 -1.07
CA PHE A 50 -10.47 13.64 0.23
C PHE A 50 -10.80 15.13 0.42
N SER A 51 -10.17 16.04 -0.33
CA SER A 51 -10.57 17.45 -0.33
C SER A 51 -11.86 17.70 -1.11
N GLU A 52 -12.16 16.87 -2.11
CA GLU A 52 -13.31 17.01 -3.01
C GLU A 52 -14.51 16.13 -2.63
N HIS A 53 -14.27 15.07 -1.84
CA HIS A 53 -15.28 14.07 -1.51
C HIS A 53 -15.51 13.98 0.00
N ALA A 54 -16.75 13.63 0.39
CA ALA A 54 -17.07 13.35 1.78
C ALA A 54 -16.22 12.20 2.33
N LYS A 55 -15.98 12.22 3.65
CA LYS A 55 -15.24 11.15 4.32
C LYS A 55 -15.85 9.79 3.99
N LEU A 56 -14.98 8.84 3.65
CA LEU A 56 -15.42 7.48 3.33
C LEU A 56 -15.95 6.81 4.60
N SER A 57 -17.16 6.27 4.52
CA SER A 57 -17.72 5.40 5.57
C SER A 57 -17.27 3.95 5.33
N GLY A 58 -16.94 3.21 6.40
CA GLY A 58 -16.55 1.80 6.31
C GLY A 58 -15.03 1.60 6.26
N TYR A 59 -14.58 0.59 5.52
CA TYR A 59 -13.16 0.24 5.38
C TYR A 59 -12.66 0.52 3.96
N VAL A 60 -11.45 1.05 3.87
CA VAL A 60 -10.71 1.33 2.64
C VAL A 60 -9.58 0.31 2.55
N LEU A 61 -9.52 -0.40 1.44
CA LEU A 61 -8.44 -1.33 1.14
C LEU A 61 -7.38 -0.63 0.28
N LEU A 62 -6.16 -0.53 0.79
CA LEU A 62 -5.03 0.04 0.09
C LEU A 62 -4.29 -1.08 -0.66
N LEU A 63 -4.33 -1.04 -1.99
CA LEU A 63 -3.83 -2.10 -2.86
C LEU A 63 -2.49 -1.78 -3.53
N ASN A 64 -1.91 -0.60 -3.33
CA ASN A 64 -0.65 -0.28 -3.99
C ASN A 64 0.54 -0.91 -3.27
N ASP A 65 1.31 -1.73 -3.99
CA ASP A 65 2.55 -2.42 -3.59
C ASP A 65 2.60 -3.11 -2.21
N GLY A 66 1.43 -3.30 -1.59
CA GLY A 66 1.29 -3.77 -0.22
C GLY A 66 1.94 -2.82 0.79
N VAL A 67 1.48 -2.89 2.04
CA VAL A 67 2.16 -2.19 3.13
C VAL A 67 3.19 -3.16 3.72
N ARG A 68 4.47 -2.78 3.72
CA ARG A 68 5.49 -3.59 4.37
C ARG A 68 5.28 -3.49 5.88
N GLY A 69 5.28 -4.63 6.56
CA GLY A 69 5.44 -4.63 8.01
C GLY A 69 6.80 -4.00 8.36
N PRO A 70 6.94 -3.31 9.50
CA PRO A 70 8.27 -2.92 9.95
C PRO A 70 9.11 -4.19 10.08
N PHE A 71 10.34 -4.17 9.56
CA PHE A 71 11.21 -5.33 9.60
C PHE A 71 11.69 -5.58 11.03
N LEU A 72 10.86 -6.23 11.84
CA LEU A 72 11.30 -6.74 13.13
C LEU A 72 12.15 -7.98 12.87
N ARG A 73 13.28 -8.08 13.58
CA ARG A 73 14.03 -9.34 13.63
C ARG A 73 13.06 -10.42 14.12
N PRO A 74 13.05 -11.63 13.53
CA PRO A 74 12.20 -12.70 14.01
C PRO A 74 12.37 -12.83 15.52
N SER A 75 11.29 -12.61 16.29
CA SER A 75 11.33 -13.01 17.69
C SER A 75 11.47 -14.53 17.71
N SER A 76 12.29 -15.04 18.61
CA SER A 76 12.48 -16.47 18.85
C SER A 76 11.23 -17.14 19.46
N ASP A 77 10.07 -16.48 19.44
CA ASP A 77 8.84 -16.99 20.01
C ASP A 77 8.18 -17.99 19.07
N HIS A 78 8.33 -19.27 19.42
CA HIS A 78 7.80 -20.43 18.71
C HIS A 78 6.28 -20.62 18.85
N ASN A 79 5.55 -19.67 19.47
CA ASN A 79 4.10 -19.72 19.65
C ASN A 79 3.32 -19.13 18.46
N CYS A 80 3.85 -19.27 17.24
CA CYS A 80 3.14 -18.83 16.04
C CYS A 80 1.97 -19.78 15.72
N HIS A 81 0.82 -19.20 15.40
CA HIS A 81 -0.29 -19.95 14.82
C HIS A 81 0.20 -20.64 13.53
N PRO A 82 -0.08 -21.94 13.32
CA PRO A 82 0.53 -22.74 12.23
C PRO A 82 0.25 -22.22 10.81
N THR A 83 -0.72 -21.32 10.67
CA THR A 83 -1.11 -20.73 9.37
C THR A 83 -0.61 -19.30 9.17
N ILE A 84 0.06 -18.70 10.15
CA ILE A 84 0.53 -17.30 10.10
C ILE A 84 2.06 -17.29 9.98
N PRO A 85 2.64 -16.60 8.99
CA PRO A 85 4.09 -16.48 8.88
C PRO A 85 4.73 -15.88 10.14
N SER A 86 5.87 -16.44 10.57
CA SER A 86 6.53 -16.03 11.82
C SER A 86 6.95 -14.55 11.85
N TRP A 87 7.30 -13.99 10.69
CA TRP A 87 7.63 -12.56 10.56
C TRP A 87 6.42 -11.65 10.84
N PHE A 88 5.19 -12.15 10.69
CA PHE A 88 3.95 -11.37 10.87
C PHE A 88 3.46 -11.40 12.34
N HIS A 89 3.92 -12.36 13.13
CA HIS A 89 3.47 -12.56 14.50
C HIS A 89 3.58 -11.31 15.41
N PRO A 90 4.65 -10.50 15.37
CA PRO A 90 4.73 -9.27 16.15
C PRO A 90 3.66 -8.22 15.80
N PHE A 91 3.08 -8.30 14.61
CA PHE A 91 2.03 -7.39 14.14
C PHE A 91 0.63 -7.93 14.43
N GLN A 92 0.49 -9.25 14.50
CA GLN A 92 -0.78 -9.92 14.73
C GLN A 92 -1.50 -9.37 15.96
N MET A 93 -0.82 -9.29 17.11
CA MET A 93 -1.43 -8.76 18.33
C MET A 93 -1.84 -7.29 18.20
N LYS A 94 -1.06 -6.49 17.47
CA LYS A 94 -1.38 -5.08 17.25
C LYS A 94 -2.62 -4.90 16.37
N PHE A 95 -2.78 -5.73 15.33
CA PHE A 95 -3.99 -5.74 14.51
C PHE A 95 -5.20 -6.32 15.26
N ILE A 96 -5.02 -7.29 16.15
CA ILE A 96 -6.10 -7.81 17.01
C ILE A 96 -6.61 -6.72 17.96
N MET A 97 -5.70 -5.92 18.52
CA MET A 97 -6.03 -4.89 19.50
C MET A 97 -6.50 -3.57 18.87
N ASN A 98 -6.19 -3.31 17.60
CA ASN A 98 -6.59 -2.10 16.89
C ASN A 98 -7.82 -2.36 15.99
N THR A 99 -9.00 -1.88 16.39
CA THR A 99 -10.25 -2.06 15.63
C THR A 99 -10.37 -1.18 14.37
N ASN A 100 -9.43 -0.24 14.19
CA ASN A 100 -9.43 0.68 13.07
C ASN A 100 -8.58 0.20 11.88
N VAL A 101 -7.76 -0.84 12.09
CA VAL A 101 -6.79 -1.31 11.11
C VAL A 101 -6.76 -2.84 11.09
N ALA A 102 -6.87 -3.42 9.91
CA ALA A 102 -6.73 -4.85 9.68
C ALA A 102 -5.72 -5.13 8.56
N ALA A 103 -4.84 -6.10 8.76
CA ALA A 103 -4.03 -6.65 7.67
C ALA A 103 -4.85 -7.68 6.89
N VAL A 104 -4.79 -7.61 5.56
CA VAL A 104 -5.55 -8.46 4.66
C VAL A 104 -4.62 -9.12 3.65
N GLY A 105 -4.52 -10.45 3.76
CA GLY A 105 -3.85 -11.28 2.76
C GLY A 105 -2.35 -11.03 2.63
N THR A 106 -1.73 -11.79 1.72
CA THR A 106 -0.31 -11.67 1.39
C THR A 106 -0.15 -11.09 0.00
N MET A 107 0.74 -10.13 -0.16
CA MET A 107 1.08 -9.48 -1.44
C MET A 107 2.55 -9.72 -1.78
N LEU A 108 2.92 -9.67 -3.06
CA LEU A 108 4.31 -9.67 -3.49
C LEU A 108 4.66 -8.25 -3.95
N SER A 109 5.61 -7.60 -3.27
CA SER A 109 6.14 -6.30 -3.69
C SER A 109 7.45 -6.51 -4.45
N SER A 110 7.64 -5.77 -5.54
CA SER A 110 8.84 -5.84 -6.38
C SER A 110 9.73 -4.59 -6.30
N GLU A 111 9.30 -3.53 -5.60
CA GLU A 111 9.96 -2.21 -5.64
C GLU A 111 11.36 -2.15 -5.02
N LEU A 112 11.62 -2.89 -3.92
CA LEU A 112 12.94 -2.99 -3.28
C LEU A 112 13.66 -4.31 -3.57
N SER A 113 12.90 -5.41 -3.70
CA SER A 113 13.38 -6.76 -3.98
C SER A 113 12.18 -7.64 -4.29
N SER A 114 12.29 -8.52 -5.28
CA SER A 114 11.25 -9.46 -5.76
C SER A 114 10.80 -10.54 -4.77
N HIS A 115 11.14 -10.42 -3.48
CA HIS A 115 11.00 -11.49 -2.49
C HIS A 115 10.32 -11.04 -1.18
N VAL A 116 9.82 -9.81 -1.08
CA VAL A 116 9.17 -9.36 0.16
C VAL A 116 7.67 -9.63 0.07
N GLN A 117 7.25 -10.70 0.76
CA GLN A 117 5.85 -10.97 1.07
C GLN A 117 5.34 -9.83 1.98
N SER A 118 4.44 -9.02 1.43
CA SER A 118 3.78 -7.86 2.03
C SER A 118 2.34 -8.23 2.42
N TYR A 119 1.55 -7.29 2.96
CA TYR A 119 0.11 -7.47 3.18
C TYR A 119 -0.67 -6.25 2.68
N ALA A 120 -1.94 -6.42 2.32
CA ALA A 120 -2.81 -5.27 2.07
C ALA A 120 -3.28 -4.71 3.42
N LEU A 121 -3.46 -3.39 3.50
CA LEU A 121 -3.99 -2.75 4.70
C LEU A 121 -5.44 -2.36 4.45
N ALA A 122 -6.34 -2.86 5.30
CA ALA A 122 -7.71 -2.38 5.40
C ALA A 122 -7.80 -1.41 6.58
N ILE A 123 -8.08 -0.14 6.30
CA ILE A 123 -8.20 0.92 7.31
C ILE A 123 -9.61 1.46 7.33
N ARG A 124 -10.09 1.94 8.47
CA ARG A 124 -11.34 2.69 8.48
C ARG A 124 -11.23 3.95 7.63
N GLY A 125 -12.31 4.34 6.95
CA GLY A 125 -12.29 5.46 6.02
C GLY A 125 -11.94 6.80 6.66
N ASN A 126 -12.19 6.99 7.96
CA ASN A 126 -11.73 8.16 8.71
C ASN A 126 -10.20 8.22 8.91
N LEU A 127 -9.50 7.10 8.74
CA LEU A 127 -8.04 7.01 8.75
C LEU A 127 -7.42 7.07 7.35
N ALA A 128 -8.24 7.02 6.29
CA ALA A 128 -7.74 7.07 4.93
C ALA A 128 -7.14 8.44 4.57
N GLU A 129 -7.65 9.52 5.17
CA GLU A 129 -7.04 10.85 5.09
C GLU A 129 -5.62 10.87 5.67
N PHE A 130 -5.38 10.18 6.78
CA PHE A 130 -4.06 10.06 7.38
C PHE A 130 -3.07 9.35 6.44
N THR A 131 -3.52 8.29 5.76
CA THR A 131 -2.71 7.64 4.71
C THR A 131 -2.32 8.62 3.61
N ALA A 132 -3.25 9.47 3.16
CA ALA A 132 -2.95 10.48 2.14
C ALA A 132 -1.81 11.41 2.58
N THR A 133 -1.83 11.87 3.83
CA THR A 133 -0.77 12.71 4.40
C THR A 133 0.58 12.01 4.42
N VAL A 134 0.64 10.78 4.93
CA VAL A 134 1.90 10.01 5.01
C VAL A 134 2.48 9.76 3.62
N LEU A 135 1.64 9.39 2.65
CA LEU A 135 2.09 9.15 1.28
C LEU A 135 2.54 10.44 0.60
N ALA A 136 1.91 11.58 0.89
CA ALA A 136 2.34 12.88 0.35
C ALA A 136 3.73 13.31 0.86
N GLU A 137 4.16 12.88 2.06
CA GLU A 137 5.52 13.11 2.55
C GLU A 137 6.59 12.52 1.62
N THR A 138 6.26 11.42 0.92
CA THR A 138 7.17 10.77 -0.05
C THR A 138 7.45 11.63 -1.29
N CYS A 139 6.70 12.72 -1.49
CA CYS A 139 6.98 13.70 -2.54
C CYS A 139 8.18 14.60 -2.25
N SER A 140 8.75 14.54 -1.04
CA SER A 140 9.88 15.36 -0.64
C SER A 140 11.05 15.27 -1.62
N ALA A 141 11.53 16.43 -2.07
CA ALA A 141 12.72 16.51 -2.93
C ALA A 141 13.96 15.94 -2.23
N ASN A 142 13.99 16.02 -0.89
CA ASN A 142 15.12 15.63 -0.05
C ASN A 142 15.26 14.12 0.16
N PHE A 143 14.21 13.32 -0.10
CA PHE A 143 14.28 11.88 0.06
C PHE A 143 14.87 11.21 -1.18
N SER A 144 15.81 10.29 -1.04
CA SER A 144 16.11 9.31 -2.07
C SER A 144 14.88 8.43 -2.40
N LYS A 145 14.94 7.68 -3.50
CA LYS A 145 13.87 6.72 -3.83
C LYS A 145 13.64 5.73 -2.69
N THR A 146 14.72 5.20 -2.13
CA THR A 146 14.68 4.24 -1.01
C THR A 146 14.06 4.85 0.24
N GLU A 147 14.44 6.08 0.60
CA GLU A 147 13.84 6.77 1.75
C GLU A 147 12.34 7.03 1.54
N SER A 148 11.95 7.40 0.32
CA SER A 148 10.55 7.59 -0.05
C SER A 148 9.73 6.30 0.14
N ILE A 149 10.30 5.16 -0.27
CA ILE A 149 9.68 3.84 -0.07
C ILE A 149 9.61 3.48 1.42
N LEU A 150 10.69 3.69 2.18
CA LEU A 150 10.69 3.42 3.62
C LEU A 150 9.63 4.23 4.36
N VAL A 151 9.47 5.51 4.03
CA VAL A 151 8.42 6.36 4.62
C VAL A 151 7.03 5.87 4.25
N GLY A 152 6.77 5.64 2.97
CA GLY A 152 5.42 5.33 2.47
C GLY A 152 4.96 3.90 2.70
N GLU A 153 5.85 2.90 2.65
CA GLU A 153 5.48 1.48 2.79
C GLU A 153 5.72 0.95 4.21
N VAL A 154 6.82 1.34 4.87
CA VAL A 154 7.15 0.85 6.24
C VAL A 154 6.63 1.84 7.30
N GLY A 155 6.85 3.13 7.09
CA GLY A 155 6.44 4.18 8.02
C GLY A 155 4.91 4.24 8.18
N LEU A 156 4.15 3.90 7.15
CA LEU A 156 2.69 3.81 7.22
C LEU A 156 2.24 2.74 8.22
N SER A 157 2.79 1.52 8.14
CA SER A 157 2.55 0.47 9.15
C SER A 157 2.99 0.91 10.54
N ASP A 158 4.19 1.44 10.67
CA ASP A 158 4.73 1.82 11.99
C ASP A 158 3.84 2.86 12.69
N ARG A 159 3.32 3.86 11.95
CA ARG A 159 2.41 4.86 12.52
C ARG A 159 1.06 4.26 12.91
N PHE A 160 0.42 3.49 12.04
CA PHE A 160 -0.85 2.82 12.37
C PHE A 160 -0.76 1.82 13.53
N LEU A 161 0.42 1.23 13.73
CA LEU A 161 0.69 0.26 14.79
C LEU A 161 1.19 0.90 16.10
N ARG A 162 1.30 2.24 16.14
CA ARG A 162 1.64 3.02 17.35
C ARG A 162 0.43 3.78 17.92
N GLU A 163 -0.56 4.09 17.09
CA GLU A 163 -1.87 4.64 17.49
C GLU A 163 -2.81 3.56 18.03
#